data_AF-A0A1D6LZ38-F1
#
_entry.id   AF-A0A1D6LZ38-F1
#
_cell.length_a   1.000
_cell.length_b   1.000
_cell.length_c   1.000
_cell.angle_alpha   90.00
_cell.angle_beta   90.00
_cell.angle_gamma   90.00
#
_symmetry.space_group_name_H-M   'P 1'
#
loop_
_entity.id
_entity.type
_entity.pdbx_description
1 polymer ?
#
loop_
_entity_poly.entity_id
_entity_poly.type
_entity_poly.pdbx_seq_one_letter_code
_entity_poly.pdbx_strand_id
1 'polypeptide(L)'
;MLTNLQSLNFCELRYSQIRLIHLLKQCLELFFSTFCEQSQLTCSRQSTSHSALTRQRFKIRRSRLLEDAFDQLSLLSEEDLKGPIRVSFINEHGEEEVGIDGGGIFKDFMENITRAAFDVQYGLFKETADHLLYPNPGSGLVHELHLQYFHFLGSLLGKAMYEGILVDLPFATFFLSKLKQKYNFLNDLPSLDPELYRHLLFLKHYNGDISELELYFVIVNNEYGEQCEEELLPGGRHMRVTNDNVITFIHLVANHRLNYQIRAQSTHFLRGFQQLIPKDWIDMFNEHEIQVLISGSLESLDIDDLRSNTNYSAGYHPDHELIEMFWEVLKSLSSDNQKKFLKFVTGCSRGPLLGFQYLEPKFCIQRAGVPGLEEHADRLPTSATCMNLLKLPPYKSKEQMQTKLLYAINSEAGFDLS
;
A
#
# COMPACT_ATOMS: atom_id res chain seq x y z
N MET A 1 -10.01 -37.42 36.05
CA MET A 1 -8.63 -37.26 35.55
C MET A 1 -8.63 -37.12 34.02
N LEU A 2 -9.43 -36.19 33.47
CA LEU A 2 -9.61 -36.00 32.01
C LEU A 2 -9.94 -34.54 31.64
N THR A 3 -9.60 -33.57 32.48
CA THR A 3 -9.90 -32.14 32.26
C THR A 3 -8.67 -31.23 32.23
N ASN A 4 -7.44 -31.79 32.30
CA ASN A 4 -6.19 -31.00 32.34
C ASN A 4 -5.29 -31.14 31.10
N LEU A 5 -5.76 -31.75 30.00
CA LEU A 5 -4.96 -31.95 28.78
C LEU A 5 -5.36 -31.04 27.61
N GLN A 6 -6.45 -30.27 27.70
CA GLN A 6 -6.86 -29.33 26.65
C GLN A 6 -6.36 -27.89 26.88
N SER A 7 -5.97 -27.52 28.10
CA SER A 7 -5.46 -26.17 28.43
C SER A 7 -3.96 -25.98 28.15
N LEU A 8 -3.19 -27.07 28.08
CA LEU A 8 -1.74 -27.03 27.82
C LEU A 8 -1.39 -26.84 26.32
N ASN A 9 -2.23 -27.33 25.40
CA ASN A 9 -1.99 -27.17 23.95
C ASN A 9 -2.29 -25.75 23.43
N PHE A 10 -3.22 -25.01 24.04
CA PHE A 10 -3.51 -23.62 23.64
C PHE A 10 -2.42 -22.63 24.10
N CYS A 11 -1.72 -22.94 25.20
CA CYS A 11 -0.66 -22.09 25.73
C CYS A 11 0.65 -22.27 24.94
N GLU A 12 1.00 -23.50 24.53
CA GLU A 12 2.16 -23.76 23.66
C GLU A 12 1.96 -23.24 22.22
N LEU A 13 0.74 -23.27 21.67
CA LEU A 13 0.43 -22.65 20.37
C LEU A 13 0.54 -21.12 20.41
N ARG A 14 0.11 -20.47 21.51
CA ARG A 14 0.34 -19.01 21.71
C ARG A 14 1.81 -18.67 21.92
N TYR A 15 2.56 -19.48 22.69
CA TYR A 15 4.00 -19.28 22.87
C TYR A 15 4.79 -19.51 21.57
N SER A 16 4.34 -20.44 20.73
CA SER A 16 4.93 -20.70 19.41
C SER A 16 4.61 -19.58 18.42
N GLN A 17 3.39 -19.03 18.42
CA GLN A 17 3.04 -17.84 17.64
C GLN A 17 3.78 -16.58 18.10
N ILE A 18 3.94 -16.37 19.41
CA ILE A 18 4.71 -15.22 19.95
C ILE A 18 6.19 -15.37 19.64
N ARG A 19 6.76 -16.58 19.74
CA ARG A 19 8.13 -16.85 19.30
C ARG A 19 8.29 -16.71 17.79
N LEU A 20 7.30 -17.13 16.99
CA LEU A 20 7.32 -16.94 15.53
C LEU A 20 7.24 -15.46 15.17
N ILE A 21 6.39 -14.68 15.84
CA ILE A 21 6.29 -13.22 15.68
C ILE A 21 7.59 -12.56 16.14
N HIS A 22 8.21 -13.01 17.22
CA HIS A 22 9.49 -12.47 17.70
C HIS A 22 10.66 -12.85 16.78
N LEU A 23 10.65 -14.06 16.19
CA LEU A 23 11.58 -14.50 15.15
C LEU A 23 11.30 -13.84 13.80
N LEU A 24 10.05 -13.53 13.46
CA LEU A 24 9.65 -12.73 12.31
C LEU A 24 10.07 -11.28 12.52
N LYS A 25 9.93 -10.73 13.72
CA LYS A 25 10.43 -9.41 14.11
C LYS A 25 11.95 -9.39 14.07
N GLN A 26 12.63 -10.44 14.53
CA GLN A 26 14.09 -10.55 14.44
C GLN A 26 14.59 -10.79 13.01
N CYS A 27 13.88 -11.56 12.19
CA CYS A 27 14.21 -11.77 10.78
C CYS A 27 13.84 -10.55 9.95
N LEU A 28 12.77 -9.81 10.28
CA LEU A 28 12.42 -8.52 9.69
C LEU A 28 13.34 -7.41 10.18
N GLU A 29 13.79 -7.43 11.43
CA GLU A 29 14.79 -6.51 11.98
C GLU A 29 16.14 -6.82 11.37
N LEU A 30 16.54 -8.08 11.24
CA LEU A 30 17.76 -8.46 10.52
C LEU A 30 17.61 -8.18 9.03
N PHE A 31 16.44 -8.35 8.45
CA PHE A 31 16.22 -8.03 7.05
C PHE A 31 16.23 -6.52 6.85
N PHE A 32 15.38 -5.73 7.51
CA PHE A 32 15.39 -4.27 7.46
C PHE A 32 16.69 -3.67 7.96
N SER A 33 17.37 -4.21 8.97
CA SER A 33 18.68 -3.71 9.42
C SER A 33 19.76 -4.07 8.42
N THR A 34 19.83 -5.31 7.93
CA THR A 34 20.83 -5.68 6.91
C THR A 34 20.53 -4.97 5.59
N PHE A 35 19.26 -4.66 5.29
CA PHE A 35 18.80 -3.99 4.08
C PHE A 35 18.95 -2.47 4.15
N CYS A 36 18.58 -1.82 5.26
CA CYS A 36 18.88 -0.42 5.54
C CYS A 36 20.39 -0.19 5.73
N GLU A 37 21.10 -1.09 6.40
CA GLU A 37 22.56 -1.02 6.52
C GLU A 37 23.22 -1.27 5.17
N GLN A 38 22.76 -2.24 4.35
CA GLN A 38 23.31 -2.41 2.99
C GLN A 38 22.97 -1.22 2.08
N SER A 39 21.79 -0.60 2.19
CA SER A 39 21.44 0.61 1.42
C SER A 39 22.26 1.83 1.88
N GLN A 40 22.44 2.03 3.19
CA GLN A 40 23.30 3.10 3.74
C GLN A 40 24.80 2.85 3.49
N LEU A 41 25.25 1.59 3.53
CA LEU A 41 26.63 1.19 3.22
C LEU A 41 26.93 1.26 1.73
N THR A 42 26.00 0.94 0.83
CA THR A 42 26.18 1.16 -0.62
C THR A 42 26.20 2.64 -0.96
N CYS A 43 25.36 3.45 -0.32
CA CYS A 43 25.35 4.91 -0.48
C CYS A 43 26.65 5.56 0.02
N SER A 44 27.30 5.01 1.06
CA SER A 44 28.57 5.53 1.60
C SER A 44 29.83 4.94 0.96
N ARG A 45 29.81 3.69 0.47
CA ARG A 45 30.98 3.03 -0.14
C ARG A 45 31.18 3.34 -1.63
N GLN A 46 30.17 3.83 -2.34
CA GLN A 46 30.26 4.13 -3.79
C GLN A 46 30.69 5.58 -4.10
N SER A 47 31.52 6.19 -3.25
CA SER A 47 32.16 7.48 -3.55
C SER A 47 33.37 7.37 -4.49
N THR A 48 33.73 6.17 -4.94
CA THR A 48 34.83 5.98 -5.90
C THR A 48 34.45 4.95 -6.96
N SER A 49 34.40 5.43 -8.22
CA SER A 49 34.35 4.67 -9.48
C SER A 49 33.11 3.82 -9.80
N HIS A 50 31.96 4.45 -10.12
CA HIS A 50 31.07 3.95 -11.17
C HIS A 50 30.53 5.11 -12.02
N SER A 51 30.54 4.89 -13.34
CA SER A 51 30.52 5.87 -14.41
C SER A 51 29.14 6.45 -14.74
N ALA A 52 29.06 7.78 -14.84
CA ALA A 52 28.15 8.62 -15.64
C ALA A 52 26.61 8.50 -15.54
N LEU A 53 26.03 7.40 -15.01
CA LEU A 53 24.57 7.21 -14.94
C LEU A 53 23.95 7.65 -13.60
N THR A 54 24.76 7.83 -12.55
CA THR A 54 24.37 8.25 -11.19
C THR A 54 23.94 9.74 -11.07
N ARG A 55 23.56 10.39 -12.17
CA ARG A 55 23.13 11.80 -12.23
C ARG A 55 21.83 12.04 -13.01
N GLN A 56 21.09 10.99 -13.37
CA GLN A 56 19.81 11.13 -14.06
C GLN A 56 18.77 11.69 -13.07
N ARG A 57 18.37 12.94 -13.27
CA ARG A 57 17.29 13.62 -12.54
C ARG A 57 16.03 13.52 -13.40
N PHE A 58 15.05 12.75 -12.93
CA PHE A 58 13.82 12.48 -13.66
C PHE A 58 12.88 13.67 -13.57
N LYS A 59 12.44 14.14 -14.72
CA LYS A 59 11.66 15.36 -14.88
C LYS A 59 10.20 14.99 -15.07
N ILE A 60 9.35 15.26 -14.08
CA ILE A 60 7.99 14.71 -14.02
C ILE A 60 6.99 15.85 -13.90
N ARG A 61 6.00 15.92 -14.78
CA ARG A 61 4.93 16.91 -14.68
C ARG A 61 3.85 16.41 -13.73
N ARG A 62 3.39 17.25 -12.80
CA ARG A 62 2.31 16.89 -11.87
C ARG A 62 1.00 16.51 -12.59
N SER A 63 0.73 17.12 -13.74
CA SER A 63 -0.45 16.85 -14.57
C SER A 63 -0.40 15.53 -15.35
N ARG A 64 0.78 14.93 -15.52
CA ARG A 64 1.01 13.69 -16.30
C ARG A 64 1.97 12.76 -15.59
N LEU A 65 1.69 12.56 -14.30
CA LEU A 65 2.65 11.99 -13.38
C LEU A 65 2.95 10.51 -13.67
N LEU A 66 1.91 9.73 -14.01
CA LEU A 66 2.07 8.32 -14.33
C LEU A 66 2.73 8.10 -15.70
N GLU A 67 2.32 8.85 -16.73
CA GLU A 67 2.89 8.73 -18.07
C GLU A 67 4.37 9.14 -18.10
N ASP A 68 4.71 10.30 -17.52
CA ASP A 68 6.10 10.79 -17.51
C ASP A 68 7.01 9.86 -16.70
N ALA A 69 6.49 9.31 -15.59
CA ALA A 69 7.21 8.34 -14.80
C ALA A 69 7.39 7.02 -15.54
N PHE A 70 6.34 6.52 -16.19
CA PHE A 70 6.40 5.30 -16.99
C PHE A 70 7.42 5.43 -18.11
N ASP A 71 7.38 6.51 -18.90
CA ASP A 71 8.29 6.72 -20.04
C ASP A 71 9.77 6.79 -19.63
N GLN A 72 10.06 7.29 -18.43
CA GLN A 72 11.44 7.48 -17.97
C GLN A 72 11.96 6.35 -17.08
N LEU A 73 11.16 5.90 -16.12
CA LEU A 73 11.58 4.94 -15.10
C LEU A 73 11.44 3.49 -15.56
N SER A 74 10.55 3.19 -16.52
CA SER A 74 10.42 1.82 -17.05
C SER A 74 11.65 1.35 -17.83
N LEU A 75 12.49 2.30 -18.28
CA LEU A 75 13.73 2.04 -19.03
C LEU A 75 14.93 1.74 -18.12
N LEU A 76 14.78 1.87 -16.80
CA LEU A 76 15.87 1.66 -15.87
C LEU A 76 16.24 0.19 -15.74
N SER A 77 17.53 -0.07 -15.64
CA SER A 77 18.04 -1.41 -15.33
C SER A 77 17.79 -1.75 -13.85
N GLU A 78 17.86 -3.04 -13.51
CA GLU A 78 17.76 -3.48 -12.10
C GLU A 78 18.85 -2.87 -11.20
N GLU A 79 20.03 -2.59 -11.75
CA GLU A 79 21.12 -1.93 -11.02
C GLU A 79 20.80 -0.45 -10.75
N ASP A 80 20.25 0.25 -11.76
CA ASP A 80 19.86 1.66 -11.62
C ASP A 80 18.69 1.82 -10.65
N LEU A 81 17.73 0.89 -10.66
CA LEU A 81 16.59 0.88 -9.73
C LEU A 81 17.03 0.71 -8.27
N LYS A 82 18.11 -0.03 -8.00
CA LYS A 82 18.67 -0.18 -6.64
C LYS A 82 19.34 1.10 -6.15
N GLY A 83 19.82 1.93 -7.08
CA GLY A 83 20.41 3.23 -6.77
C GLY A 83 19.38 4.28 -6.31
N PRO A 84 19.84 5.43 -5.79
CA PRO A 84 18.96 6.52 -5.42
C PRO A 84 18.34 7.18 -6.67
N ILE A 85 17.02 7.32 -6.67
CA ILE A 85 16.27 7.95 -7.77
C ILE A 85 15.98 9.41 -7.40
N ARG A 86 16.46 10.35 -8.22
CA ARG A 86 16.23 11.79 -8.02
C ARG A 86 15.14 12.28 -8.95
N VAL A 87 14.05 12.80 -8.39
CA VAL A 87 12.90 13.31 -9.14
C VAL A 87 12.84 14.83 -9.05
N SER A 88 12.31 15.48 -10.07
CA SER A 88 11.98 16.91 -10.06
C SER A 88 10.70 17.18 -10.78
N PHE A 89 9.83 17.91 -10.07
CA PHE A 89 8.56 18.32 -10.62
C PHE A 89 8.74 19.50 -11.56
N ILE A 90 7.99 19.45 -12.66
CA ILE A 90 7.89 20.54 -13.61
C ILE A 90 6.47 21.10 -13.55
N ASN A 91 6.36 22.42 -13.46
CA ASN A 91 5.09 23.13 -13.52
C ASN A 91 4.53 23.21 -14.95
N GLU A 92 3.31 23.74 -15.11
CA GLU A 92 2.65 23.87 -16.43
C GLU A 92 3.42 24.75 -17.43
N HIS A 93 4.31 25.61 -16.94
CA HIS A 93 5.15 26.49 -17.75
C HIS A 93 6.49 25.85 -18.15
N GLY A 94 6.75 24.59 -17.75
CA GLY A 94 7.98 23.89 -18.09
C GLY A 94 9.16 24.19 -17.16
N GLU A 95 8.94 24.93 -16.08
CA GLU A 95 9.97 25.30 -15.11
C GLU A 95 10.07 24.27 -13.98
N GLU A 96 11.30 24.01 -13.53
CA GLU A 96 11.57 23.10 -12.42
C GLU A 96 11.09 23.73 -11.10
N GLU A 97 10.26 22.99 -10.36
CA GLU A 97 9.88 23.36 -9.00
C GLU A 97 11.13 23.36 -8.11
N VAL A 98 11.30 24.43 -7.32
CA VAL A 98 12.42 24.55 -6.38
C VAL A 98 12.21 23.55 -5.24
N GLY A 99 12.95 22.44 -5.28
CA GLY A 99 12.94 21.42 -4.24
C GLY A 99 14.35 21.12 -3.73
N ILE A 100 14.49 20.99 -2.40
CA ILE A 100 15.71 20.50 -1.77
C ILE A 100 15.63 18.96 -1.72
N ASP A 101 16.56 18.30 -2.41
CA ASP A 101 16.65 16.85 -2.59
C ASP A 101 17.23 16.15 -1.34
N GLY A 102 16.48 16.21 -0.23
CA GLY A 102 16.77 15.53 1.03
C GLY A 102 15.90 14.30 1.27
N GLY A 103 15.48 13.59 0.21
CA GLY A 103 14.58 12.43 0.28
C GLY A 103 13.09 12.76 0.21
N GLY A 104 12.68 13.96 0.63
CA GLY A 104 11.26 14.35 0.61
C GLY A 104 10.64 14.40 -0.79
N ILE A 105 11.36 14.86 -1.81
CA ILE A 105 10.81 14.95 -3.18
C ILE A 105 10.51 13.56 -3.75
N PHE A 106 11.40 12.59 -3.53
CA PHE A 106 11.16 11.23 -3.99
C PHE A 106 9.98 10.60 -3.25
N LYS A 107 9.86 10.81 -1.94
CA LYS A 107 8.70 10.37 -1.17
C LYS A 107 7.39 11.01 -1.66
N ASP A 108 7.37 12.32 -1.92
CA ASP A 108 6.22 13.03 -2.52
C ASP A 108 5.85 12.43 -3.88
N PHE A 109 6.85 12.16 -4.71
CA PHE A 109 6.66 11.47 -5.98
C PHE A 109 6.02 10.10 -5.79
N MET A 110 6.57 9.24 -4.91
CA MET A 110 6.04 7.91 -4.61
C MET A 110 4.60 7.95 -4.11
N GLU A 111 4.27 8.88 -3.21
CA GLU A 111 2.91 9.06 -2.70
C GLU A 111 1.93 9.45 -3.83
N ASN A 112 2.30 10.42 -4.67
CA ASN A 112 1.42 10.88 -5.74
C ASN A 112 1.26 9.87 -6.88
N ILE A 113 2.33 9.17 -7.27
CA ILE A 113 2.25 8.16 -8.34
C ILE A 113 1.43 6.96 -7.93
N THR A 114 1.58 6.50 -6.69
CA THR A 114 0.82 5.37 -6.18
C THR A 114 -0.65 5.74 -6.03
N ARG A 115 -0.96 6.96 -5.59
CA ARG A 115 -2.35 7.45 -5.58
C ARG A 115 -2.96 7.47 -6.99
N ALA A 116 -2.25 8.04 -7.97
CA ALA A 116 -2.76 8.16 -9.33
C ALA A 116 -2.89 6.81 -10.06
N ALA A 117 -1.90 5.93 -9.89
CA ALA A 117 -1.83 4.67 -10.65
C ALA A 117 -2.76 3.56 -10.15
N PHE A 118 -3.06 3.57 -8.85
CA PHE A 118 -3.94 2.59 -8.22
C PHE A 118 -5.38 3.12 -8.06
N ASP A 119 -5.66 4.33 -8.56
CA ASP A 119 -7.02 4.83 -8.68
C ASP A 119 -7.82 3.95 -9.65
N VAL A 120 -8.99 3.48 -9.19
CA VAL A 120 -9.91 2.65 -10.00
C VAL A 120 -10.38 3.38 -11.25
N GLN A 121 -10.46 4.72 -11.22
CA GLN A 121 -10.83 5.55 -12.36
C GLN A 121 -9.78 5.51 -13.48
N TYR A 122 -8.51 5.25 -13.15
CA TYR A 122 -7.48 5.07 -14.17
C TYR A 122 -7.68 3.75 -14.92
N GLY A 123 -8.40 2.77 -14.37
CA GLY A 123 -8.80 1.55 -15.09
C GLY A 123 -7.76 0.43 -15.11
N LEU A 124 -6.61 0.59 -14.45
CA LEU A 124 -5.65 -0.51 -14.23
C LEU A 124 -6.08 -1.42 -13.08
N PHE A 125 -6.66 -0.87 -12.01
CA PHE A 125 -7.12 -1.64 -10.85
C PHE A 125 -8.63 -1.56 -10.68
N LYS A 126 -9.17 -2.54 -9.96
CA LYS A 126 -10.54 -2.59 -9.47
C LYS A 126 -10.53 -2.83 -7.97
N GLU A 127 -11.65 -2.53 -7.33
CA GLU A 127 -11.87 -2.78 -5.91
C GLU A 127 -12.91 -3.89 -5.69
N THR A 128 -12.74 -4.65 -4.61
CA THR A 128 -13.77 -5.53 -4.07
C THR A 128 -14.82 -4.71 -3.30
N ALA A 129 -15.87 -5.37 -2.81
CA ALA A 129 -16.86 -4.72 -1.93
C ALA A 129 -16.25 -4.11 -0.65
N ASP A 130 -15.10 -4.62 -0.22
CA ASP A 130 -14.35 -4.14 0.96
C ASP A 130 -13.28 -3.10 0.59
N HIS A 131 -13.34 -2.51 -0.61
CA HIS A 131 -12.35 -1.54 -1.13
C HIS A 131 -10.92 -2.08 -1.23
N LEU A 132 -10.78 -3.40 -1.46
CA LEU A 132 -9.46 -4.02 -1.66
C LEU A 132 -9.11 -4.06 -3.15
N LEU A 133 -7.93 -3.58 -3.49
CA LEU A 133 -7.43 -3.44 -4.85
C LEU A 133 -6.95 -4.77 -5.44
N TYR A 134 -7.32 -5.00 -6.69
CA TYR A 134 -6.81 -6.09 -7.52
C TYR A 134 -6.71 -5.65 -9.00
N PRO A 135 -5.87 -6.29 -9.82
CA PRO A 135 -5.75 -5.96 -11.23
C PRO A 135 -7.10 -6.04 -11.95
N ASN A 136 -7.44 -5.01 -12.71
CA ASN A 136 -8.64 -5.01 -13.53
C ASN A 136 -8.51 -6.05 -14.66
N PRO A 137 -9.37 -7.09 -14.73
CA PRO A 137 -9.36 -8.05 -15.83
C PRO A 137 -9.55 -7.37 -17.19
N GLY A 138 -10.38 -6.33 -17.26
CA GLY A 138 -10.67 -5.53 -18.46
C GLY A 138 -9.68 -4.40 -18.74
N SER A 139 -8.53 -4.34 -18.05
CA SER A 139 -7.55 -3.26 -18.21
C SER A 139 -7.06 -3.06 -19.65
N GLY A 140 -6.99 -4.13 -20.46
CA GLY A 140 -6.61 -4.05 -21.87
C GLY A 140 -7.62 -3.36 -22.78
N LEU A 141 -8.87 -3.20 -22.33
CA LEU A 141 -9.91 -2.43 -23.04
C LEU A 141 -9.72 -0.92 -22.85
N VAL A 142 -9.08 -0.53 -21.74
CA VAL A 142 -8.82 0.88 -21.40
C VAL A 142 -7.46 1.33 -21.90
N HIS A 143 -6.44 0.48 -21.74
CA HIS A 143 -5.05 0.81 -22.04
C HIS A 143 -4.39 -0.25 -22.93
N GLU A 144 -3.91 0.14 -24.10
CA GLU A 144 -3.17 -0.76 -25.00
C GLU A 144 -1.89 -1.30 -24.33
N LEU A 145 -1.21 -0.47 -23.53
CA LEU A 145 0.03 -0.80 -22.83
C LEU A 145 -0.19 -1.29 -21.39
N HIS A 146 -1.38 -1.80 -21.06
CA HIS A 146 -1.73 -2.14 -19.67
C HIS A 146 -0.73 -3.10 -19.01
N LEU A 147 -0.21 -4.10 -19.74
CA LEU A 147 0.75 -5.06 -19.20
C LEU A 147 2.09 -4.42 -18.85
N GLN A 148 2.55 -3.47 -19.67
CA GLN A 148 3.77 -2.70 -19.38
C GLN A 148 3.56 -1.80 -18.17
N TYR A 149 2.39 -1.18 -18.04
CA TYR A 149 2.04 -0.45 -16.81
C TYR A 149 2.06 -1.34 -15.58
N PHE A 150 1.47 -2.55 -15.63
CA PHE A 150 1.56 -3.48 -14.48
C PHE A 150 3.00 -3.82 -14.13
N HIS A 151 3.85 -4.08 -15.12
CA HIS A 151 5.28 -4.29 -14.88
C HIS A 151 5.90 -3.10 -14.15
N PHE A 152 5.72 -1.89 -14.68
CA PHE A 152 6.24 -0.67 -14.07
C PHE A 152 5.73 -0.46 -12.64
N LEU A 153 4.43 -0.66 -12.39
CA LEU A 153 3.84 -0.52 -11.04
C LEU A 153 4.34 -1.58 -10.07
N GLY A 154 4.63 -2.78 -10.57
CA GLY A 154 5.35 -3.80 -9.82
C GLY A 154 6.72 -3.31 -9.38
N SER A 155 7.52 -2.77 -10.30
CA SER A 155 8.86 -2.21 -10.02
C SER A 155 8.79 -1.05 -9.04
N LEU A 156 7.78 -0.19 -9.17
CA LEU A 156 7.53 0.96 -8.30
C LEU A 156 7.18 0.53 -6.88
N LEU A 157 6.30 -0.46 -6.71
CA LEU A 157 5.99 -1.02 -5.40
C LEU A 157 7.22 -1.71 -4.79
N GLY A 158 7.98 -2.46 -5.60
CA GLY A 158 9.24 -3.06 -5.19
C GLY A 158 10.25 -2.00 -4.74
N LYS A 159 10.28 -0.84 -5.41
CA LYS A 159 11.13 0.31 -5.06
C LYS A 159 10.72 0.96 -3.75
N ALA A 160 9.42 1.14 -3.52
CA ALA A 160 8.88 1.65 -2.25
C ALA A 160 9.31 0.75 -1.09
N MET A 161 9.07 -0.56 -1.22
CA MET A 161 9.50 -1.55 -0.24
C MET A 161 11.03 -1.56 -0.08
N TYR A 162 11.78 -1.37 -1.17
CA TYR A 162 13.23 -1.36 -1.14
C TYR A 162 13.83 -0.17 -0.37
N GLU A 163 13.14 0.96 -0.38
CA GLU A 163 13.56 2.15 0.36
C GLU A 163 12.88 2.29 1.73
N GLY A 164 12.04 1.33 2.13
CA GLY A 164 11.28 1.40 3.39
C GLY A 164 10.19 2.47 3.38
N ILE A 165 9.72 2.88 2.20
CA ILE A 165 8.63 3.85 2.04
C ILE A 165 7.31 3.09 2.09
N LEU A 166 6.49 3.40 3.11
CA LEU A 166 5.15 2.85 3.24
C LEU A 166 4.21 3.45 2.20
N VAL A 167 3.38 2.61 1.59
CA VAL A 167 2.35 3.02 0.64
C VAL A 167 1.00 2.53 1.10
N ASP A 168 0.03 3.44 1.22
CA ASP A 168 -1.32 3.16 1.73
C ASP A 168 -2.21 2.52 0.63
N LEU A 169 -1.85 1.31 0.18
CA LEU A 169 -2.55 0.53 -0.85
C LEU A 169 -3.15 -0.74 -0.24
N PRO A 170 -4.47 -0.84 -0.07
CA PRO A 170 -5.11 -2.02 0.45
C PRO A 170 -5.30 -3.08 -0.65
N PHE A 171 -4.37 -4.03 -0.81
CA PHE A 171 -4.51 -5.09 -1.81
C PHE A 171 -5.41 -6.23 -1.32
N ALA A 172 -6.13 -6.85 -2.26
CA ALA A 172 -6.91 -8.04 -1.98
C ALA A 172 -5.99 -9.25 -1.71
N THR A 173 -6.35 -10.07 -0.72
CA THR A 173 -5.53 -11.22 -0.29
C THR A 173 -5.24 -12.21 -1.42
N PHE A 174 -6.23 -12.49 -2.28
CA PHE A 174 -6.06 -13.38 -3.43
C PHE A 174 -5.11 -12.79 -4.50
N PHE A 175 -4.95 -11.46 -4.55
CA PHE A 175 -3.97 -10.83 -5.42
C PHE A 175 -2.57 -10.88 -4.79
N LEU A 176 -2.44 -10.63 -3.49
CA LEU A 176 -1.16 -10.76 -2.77
C LEU A 176 -0.59 -12.18 -2.85
N SER A 177 -1.45 -13.21 -2.86
CA SER A 177 -1.00 -14.59 -3.07
C SER A 177 -0.33 -14.80 -4.45
N LYS A 178 -0.64 -13.96 -5.45
CA LYS A 178 0.05 -13.97 -6.76
C LYS A 178 1.48 -13.48 -6.67
N LEU A 179 1.79 -12.59 -5.73
CA LEU A 179 3.17 -12.18 -5.49
C LEU A 179 4.04 -13.35 -5.00
N LYS A 180 3.40 -14.31 -4.32
CA LYS A 180 4.00 -15.58 -3.89
C LYS A 180 3.93 -16.69 -4.95
N GLN A 181 3.41 -16.41 -6.14
CA GLN A 181 3.13 -17.41 -7.17
C GLN A 181 2.21 -18.54 -6.69
N LYS A 182 1.34 -18.28 -5.69
CA LYS A 182 0.39 -19.25 -5.19
C LYS A 182 -0.89 -19.27 -6.03
N TYR A 183 -1.48 -20.46 -6.08
CA TYR A 183 -2.79 -20.64 -6.68
C TYR A 183 -3.88 -20.41 -5.64
N ASN A 184 -4.97 -19.76 -6.05
CA ASN A 184 -6.15 -19.58 -5.22
C ASN A 184 -7.19 -20.63 -5.61
N PHE A 185 -7.96 -21.08 -4.62
CA PHE A 185 -8.99 -22.09 -4.77
C PHE A 185 -10.37 -21.53 -4.42
N LEU A 186 -11.40 -22.36 -4.50
CA LEU A 186 -12.79 -21.98 -4.22
C LEU A 186 -12.96 -21.26 -2.87
N ASN A 187 -12.22 -21.67 -1.84
CA ASN A 187 -12.32 -21.09 -0.50
C ASN A 187 -11.77 -19.65 -0.42
N ASP A 188 -10.99 -19.22 -1.41
CA ASP A 188 -10.47 -17.86 -1.51
C ASP A 188 -11.43 -16.94 -2.27
N LEU A 189 -12.44 -17.50 -2.97
CA LEU A 189 -13.41 -16.74 -3.75
C LEU A 189 -14.17 -15.68 -2.94
N PRO A 190 -14.54 -15.90 -1.67
CA PRO A 190 -15.15 -14.86 -0.84
C PRO A 190 -14.31 -13.58 -0.72
N SER A 191 -12.97 -13.67 -0.84
CA SER A 191 -12.11 -12.49 -0.79
C SER A 191 -12.19 -11.61 -2.04
N LEU A 192 -12.75 -12.14 -3.14
CA LEU A 192 -13.03 -11.40 -4.36
C LEU A 192 -14.53 -11.06 -4.45
N ASP A 193 -15.38 -12.08 -4.34
CA ASP A 193 -16.83 -11.99 -4.53
C ASP A 193 -17.56 -12.99 -3.58
N PRO A 194 -17.98 -12.51 -2.39
CA PRO A 194 -18.76 -13.31 -1.44
C PRO A 194 -20.10 -13.80 -2.00
N GLU A 195 -20.71 -13.02 -2.88
CA GLU A 195 -22.03 -13.33 -3.45
C GLU A 195 -21.93 -14.46 -4.45
N LEU A 196 -20.96 -14.41 -5.38
CA LEU A 196 -20.68 -15.49 -6.30
C LEU A 196 -20.33 -16.78 -5.56
N TYR A 197 -19.52 -16.70 -4.50
CA TYR A 197 -19.24 -17.87 -3.66
C TYR A 197 -20.52 -18.49 -3.09
N ARG A 198 -21.44 -17.68 -2.56
CA ARG A 198 -22.75 -18.16 -2.06
C ARG A 198 -23.56 -18.83 -3.17
N HIS A 199 -23.58 -18.26 -4.37
CA HIS A 199 -24.29 -18.83 -5.53
C HIS A 199 -23.69 -20.17 -5.97
N LEU A 200 -22.35 -20.29 -6.03
CA LEU A 200 -21.69 -21.56 -6.36
C LEU A 200 -21.92 -22.63 -5.30
N LEU A 201 -21.90 -22.26 -4.01
CA LEU A 201 -22.25 -23.18 -2.93
C LEU A 201 -23.72 -23.60 -2.94
N PHE A 202 -24.61 -22.71 -3.38
CA PHE A 202 -26.01 -23.06 -3.58
C PHE A 202 -26.16 -24.17 -4.65
N LEU A 203 -25.46 -24.06 -5.77
CA LEU A 203 -25.45 -25.10 -6.81
C LEU A 203 -24.98 -26.46 -6.27
N LYS A 204 -23.98 -26.45 -5.38
CA LYS A 204 -23.46 -27.67 -4.75
C LYS A 204 -24.50 -28.39 -3.87
N HIS A 205 -25.40 -27.65 -3.22
CA HIS A 205 -26.41 -28.20 -2.30
C HIS A 205 -27.82 -28.17 -2.91
N TYR A 206 -27.93 -27.94 -4.21
CA TYR A 206 -29.21 -27.90 -4.89
C TYR A 206 -29.81 -29.31 -4.95
N ASN A 207 -31.03 -29.47 -4.44
CA ASN A 207 -31.69 -30.77 -4.35
C ASN A 207 -32.47 -31.17 -5.62
N GLY A 208 -32.61 -30.28 -6.60
CA GLY A 208 -33.29 -30.54 -7.88
C GLY A 208 -32.34 -31.01 -8.98
N ASP A 209 -32.82 -31.05 -10.23
CA ASP A 209 -31.97 -31.29 -11.40
C ASP A 209 -31.32 -29.98 -11.85
N ILE A 210 -30.00 -29.87 -11.68
CA ILE A 210 -29.22 -28.68 -12.08
C ILE A 210 -29.32 -28.44 -13.58
N SER A 211 -29.58 -29.48 -14.37
CA SER A 211 -29.76 -29.36 -15.82
C SER A 211 -30.87 -28.36 -16.14
N GLU A 212 -31.93 -28.27 -15.34
CA GLU A 212 -33.05 -27.35 -15.53
C GLU A 212 -32.65 -25.86 -15.44
N LEU A 213 -31.51 -25.55 -14.80
CA LEU A 213 -31.01 -24.18 -14.66
C LEU A 213 -30.35 -23.63 -15.94
N GLU A 214 -30.24 -24.45 -16.99
CA GLU A 214 -29.70 -24.06 -18.31
C GLU A 214 -28.29 -23.43 -18.24
N LEU A 215 -27.49 -23.89 -17.28
CA LEU A 215 -26.10 -23.50 -17.14
C LEU A 215 -25.22 -24.29 -18.13
N TYR A 216 -24.21 -23.61 -18.66
CA TYR A 216 -23.20 -24.18 -19.55
C TYR A 216 -21.80 -23.87 -19.00
N PHE A 217 -20.76 -24.53 -19.50
CA PHE A 217 -19.37 -24.26 -19.10
C PHE A 217 -18.82 -22.98 -19.75
N VAL A 218 -19.53 -21.87 -19.53
CA VAL A 218 -19.26 -20.54 -20.06
C VAL A 218 -19.37 -19.53 -18.93
N ILE A 219 -18.54 -18.49 -18.97
CA ILE A 219 -18.64 -17.35 -18.06
C ILE A 219 -18.88 -16.08 -18.88
N VAL A 220 -19.81 -15.25 -18.39
CA VAL A 220 -20.07 -13.94 -18.97
C VAL A 220 -19.26 -12.91 -18.20
N ASN A 221 -18.42 -12.17 -18.93
CA ASN A 221 -17.71 -11.01 -18.43
C ASN A 221 -18.40 -9.77 -18.98
N ASN A 222 -18.72 -8.81 -18.10
CA ASN A 222 -19.29 -7.53 -18.48
C ASN A 222 -18.33 -6.44 -18.06
N GLU A 223 -17.42 -6.10 -18.98
CA GLU A 223 -16.35 -5.15 -18.76
C GLU A 223 -16.63 -3.90 -19.60
N TYR A 224 -16.81 -2.75 -18.95
CA TYR A 224 -17.08 -1.47 -19.63
C TYR A 224 -18.27 -1.47 -20.60
N GLY A 225 -19.27 -2.32 -20.34
CA GLY A 225 -20.46 -2.44 -21.19
C GLY A 225 -20.30 -3.42 -22.36
N GLU A 226 -19.11 -4.00 -22.55
CA GLU A 226 -18.89 -5.10 -23.47
C GLU A 226 -19.15 -6.43 -22.76
N GLN A 227 -20.13 -7.18 -23.27
CA GLN A 227 -20.39 -8.54 -22.81
C GLN A 227 -19.59 -9.54 -23.65
N CYS A 228 -18.67 -10.24 -23.01
CA CYS A 228 -17.89 -11.30 -23.62
C CYS A 228 -18.20 -12.63 -22.93
N GLU A 229 -18.52 -13.64 -23.73
CA GLU A 229 -18.70 -15.02 -23.29
C GLU A 229 -17.43 -15.83 -23.51
N GLU A 230 -16.83 -16.29 -22.42
CA GLU A 230 -15.63 -17.12 -22.43
C GLU A 230 -15.94 -18.56 -22.04
N GLU A 231 -15.43 -19.51 -22.82
CA GLU A 231 -15.54 -20.93 -22.50
C GLU A 231 -14.59 -21.30 -21.36
N LEU A 232 -15.11 -21.97 -20.32
CA LEU A 232 -14.31 -22.45 -19.20
C LEU A 232 -13.48 -23.69 -19.55
N LEU A 233 -13.89 -24.41 -20.59
CA LEU A 233 -13.22 -25.58 -21.16
C LEU A 233 -13.55 -25.67 -22.67
N PRO A 234 -12.72 -26.34 -23.49
CA PRO A 234 -12.98 -26.45 -24.93
C PRO A 234 -14.34 -27.07 -25.25
N GLY A 235 -15.19 -26.35 -25.98
CA GLY A 235 -16.56 -26.79 -26.31
C GLY A 235 -17.56 -26.58 -25.16
N GLY A 236 -17.19 -25.77 -24.17
CA GLY A 236 -18.00 -25.50 -22.98
C GLY A 236 -19.37 -24.87 -23.28
N ARG A 237 -19.51 -24.13 -24.39
CA ARG A 237 -20.80 -23.57 -24.86
C ARG A 237 -21.85 -24.63 -25.17
N HIS A 238 -21.43 -25.85 -25.52
CA HIS A 238 -22.32 -26.94 -25.87
C HIS A 238 -22.45 -27.98 -24.74
N MET A 239 -21.70 -27.82 -23.65
CA MET A 239 -21.72 -28.72 -22.51
C MET A 239 -22.62 -28.14 -21.41
N ARG A 240 -23.76 -28.78 -21.17
CA ARG A 240 -24.69 -28.40 -20.11
C ARG A 240 -24.15 -28.84 -18.75
N VAL A 241 -24.36 -28.01 -17.73
CA VAL A 241 -24.06 -28.36 -16.34
C VAL A 241 -25.16 -29.26 -15.81
N THR A 242 -24.76 -30.39 -15.23
CA THR A 242 -25.62 -31.43 -14.66
C THR A 242 -25.15 -31.75 -13.24
N ASN A 243 -25.93 -32.55 -12.50
CA ASN A 243 -25.57 -32.98 -11.14
C ASN A 243 -24.21 -33.72 -11.09
N ASP A 244 -23.83 -34.41 -12.16
CA ASP A 244 -22.57 -35.16 -12.23
C ASP A 244 -21.35 -34.26 -12.44
N ASN A 245 -21.51 -33.13 -13.13
CA ASN A 245 -20.40 -32.26 -13.53
C ASN A 245 -20.38 -30.88 -12.84
N VAL A 246 -21.38 -30.56 -12.00
CA VAL A 246 -21.50 -29.27 -11.30
C VAL A 246 -20.27 -28.93 -10.46
N ILE A 247 -19.65 -29.92 -9.81
CA ILE A 247 -18.44 -29.69 -9.00
C ILE A 247 -17.30 -29.16 -9.88
N THR A 248 -17.14 -29.73 -11.07
CA THR A 248 -16.15 -29.26 -12.06
C THR A 248 -16.46 -27.84 -12.51
N PHE A 249 -17.74 -27.55 -12.80
CA PHE A 249 -18.19 -26.20 -13.16
C PHE A 249 -17.82 -25.17 -12.07
N ILE A 250 -18.14 -25.47 -10.80
CA ILE A 250 -17.82 -24.61 -9.65
C ILE A 250 -16.31 -24.33 -9.56
N HIS A 251 -15.49 -25.37 -9.67
CA HIS A 251 -14.04 -25.21 -9.61
C HIS A 251 -13.49 -24.40 -10.79
N LEU A 252 -14.02 -24.60 -12.00
CA LEU A 252 -13.60 -23.83 -13.17
C LEU A 252 -14.00 -22.36 -13.10
N VAL A 253 -15.21 -22.03 -12.60
CA VAL A 253 -15.63 -20.65 -12.39
C VAL A 253 -14.74 -19.97 -11.36
N ALA A 254 -14.51 -20.61 -10.20
CA ALA A 254 -13.63 -20.06 -9.17
C ALA A 254 -12.20 -19.87 -9.68
N ASN A 255 -11.69 -20.84 -10.44
CA ASN A 255 -10.39 -20.77 -11.05
C ASN A 255 -10.27 -19.62 -12.06
N HIS A 256 -11.29 -19.44 -12.90
CA HIS A 256 -11.32 -18.38 -13.88
C HIS A 256 -11.24 -17.01 -13.19
N ARG A 257 -12.11 -16.78 -12.20
CA ARG A 257 -12.21 -15.52 -11.45
C ARG A 257 -10.96 -15.19 -10.63
N LEU A 258 -10.37 -16.17 -9.95
CA LEU A 258 -9.25 -15.90 -9.02
C LEU A 258 -7.87 -15.98 -9.67
N ASN A 259 -7.74 -16.73 -10.77
CA ASN A 259 -6.44 -17.05 -11.35
C ASN A 259 -6.35 -16.63 -12.82
N TYR A 260 -7.30 -17.03 -13.67
CA TYR A 260 -7.17 -16.86 -15.12
C TYR A 260 -7.33 -15.39 -15.56
N GLN A 261 -8.41 -14.73 -15.15
CA GLN A 261 -8.80 -13.41 -15.68
C GLN A 261 -7.79 -12.29 -15.39
N ILE A 262 -6.99 -12.44 -14.32
CA ILE A 262 -5.93 -11.48 -13.93
C ILE A 262 -4.52 -12.02 -14.17
N ARG A 263 -4.36 -13.18 -14.83
CA ARG A 263 -3.07 -13.88 -14.92
C ARG A 263 -2.00 -13.03 -15.58
N ALA A 264 -2.32 -12.40 -16.70
CA ALA A 264 -1.36 -11.63 -17.48
C ALA A 264 -0.89 -10.41 -16.71
N GLN A 265 -1.82 -9.66 -16.13
CA GLN A 265 -1.59 -8.47 -15.31
C GLN A 265 -0.74 -8.81 -14.08
N SER A 266 -1.16 -9.83 -13.32
CA SER A 266 -0.47 -10.27 -12.10
C SER A 266 0.94 -10.77 -12.39
N THR A 267 1.15 -11.45 -13.54
CA THR A 267 2.48 -11.93 -13.93
C THR A 267 3.41 -10.77 -14.27
N HIS A 268 2.94 -9.74 -14.99
CA HIS A 268 3.75 -8.57 -15.31
C HIS A 268 4.07 -7.76 -14.06
N PHE A 269 3.08 -7.54 -13.19
CA PHE A 269 3.29 -6.90 -11.89
C PHE A 269 4.33 -7.64 -11.05
N LEU A 270 4.21 -8.96 -10.94
CA LEU A 270 5.20 -9.77 -10.22
C LEU A 270 6.61 -9.64 -10.80
N ARG A 271 6.75 -9.64 -12.14
CA ARG A 271 8.06 -9.49 -12.79
C ARG A 271 8.73 -8.18 -12.43
N GLY A 272 7.99 -7.07 -12.50
CA GLY A 272 8.53 -5.77 -12.09
C GLY A 272 8.89 -5.73 -10.61
N PHE A 273 8.02 -6.26 -9.76
CA PHE A 273 8.24 -6.34 -8.32
C PHE A 273 9.51 -7.14 -7.96
N GLN A 274 9.76 -8.24 -8.67
CA GLN A 274 10.92 -9.12 -8.46
C GLN A 274 12.25 -8.54 -8.95
N GLN A 275 12.26 -7.41 -9.66
CA GLN A 275 13.51 -6.72 -10.04
C GLN A 275 14.30 -6.24 -8.81
N LEU A 276 13.58 -5.84 -7.76
CA LEU A 276 14.17 -5.34 -6.51
C LEU A 276 13.96 -6.28 -5.34
N ILE A 277 12.87 -7.04 -5.33
CA ILE A 277 12.50 -7.90 -4.22
C ILE A 277 12.58 -9.38 -4.63
N PRO A 278 13.69 -10.08 -4.28
CA PRO A 278 13.84 -11.51 -4.48
C PRO A 278 12.65 -12.34 -3.99
N LYS A 279 12.30 -13.38 -4.76
CA LYS A 279 11.22 -14.31 -4.41
C LYS A 279 11.39 -14.92 -3.03
N ASP A 280 12.61 -15.34 -2.69
CA ASP A 280 12.92 -15.98 -1.42
C ASP A 280 12.62 -15.07 -0.21
N TRP A 281 12.71 -13.76 -0.40
CA TRP A 281 12.38 -12.79 0.64
C TRP A 281 10.89 -12.76 0.93
N ILE A 282 10.08 -12.82 -0.12
CA ILE A 282 8.62 -12.73 -0.04
C ILE A 282 8.00 -14.05 0.39
N ASP A 283 8.64 -15.18 0.09
CA ASP A 283 8.15 -16.49 0.48
C ASP A 283 8.11 -16.69 1.99
N MET A 284 8.93 -15.94 2.75
CA MET A 284 8.93 -15.95 4.22
C MET A 284 7.63 -15.41 4.85
N PHE A 285 6.87 -14.60 4.12
CA PHE A 285 5.72 -13.87 4.65
C PHE A 285 4.40 -14.39 4.10
N ASN A 286 3.37 -14.53 4.92
CA ASN A 286 2.01 -14.76 4.41
C ASN A 286 1.43 -13.49 3.75
N GLU A 287 0.25 -13.61 3.13
CA GLU A 287 -0.39 -12.55 2.37
C GLU A 287 -0.71 -11.32 3.25
N HIS A 288 -1.13 -11.53 4.50
CA HIS A 288 -1.38 -10.45 5.45
C HIS A 288 -0.09 -9.74 5.88
N GLU A 289 0.99 -10.50 6.10
CA GLU A 289 2.31 -9.95 6.43
C GLU A 289 2.86 -9.12 5.27
N ILE A 290 2.70 -9.57 4.01
CA ILE A 290 3.06 -8.77 2.83
C ILE A 290 2.28 -7.45 2.80
N GLN A 291 0.98 -7.47 3.09
CA GLN A 291 0.19 -6.24 3.20
C GLN A 291 0.71 -5.28 4.27
N VAL A 292 1.19 -5.81 5.40
CA VAL A 292 1.79 -5.03 6.49
C VAL A 292 3.15 -4.47 6.08
N LEU A 293 3.93 -5.17 5.26
CA LEU A 293 5.20 -4.65 4.73
C LEU A 293 4.99 -3.51 3.73
N ILE A 294 3.94 -3.59 2.93
CA ILE A 294 3.60 -2.57 1.94
C ILE A 294 3.05 -1.32 2.63
N SER A 295 2.07 -1.50 3.52
CA SER A 295 1.27 -0.39 4.06
C SER A 295 1.50 -0.07 5.51
N GLY A 296 2.33 -0.82 6.24
CA GLY A 296 2.55 -0.62 7.68
C GLY A 296 1.57 -1.37 8.58
N SER A 297 1.78 -1.25 9.88
CA SER A 297 1.08 -2.02 10.91
C SER A 297 -0.40 -1.65 11.02
N LEU A 298 -1.25 -2.67 11.23
CA LEU A 298 -2.68 -2.49 11.55
C LEU A 298 -2.92 -2.12 13.02
N GLU A 299 -1.88 -2.20 13.86
CA GLU A 299 -1.96 -1.84 15.27
C GLU A 299 -2.31 -0.35 15.43
N SER A 300 -2.97 -0.02 16.53
CA SER A 300 -3.24 1.37 16.89
C SER A 300 -1.93 2.16 16.96
N LEU A 301 -1.96 3.43 16.54
CA LEU A 301 -0.83 4.33 16.63
C LEU A 301 -0.24 4.33 18.05
N ASP A 302 0.98 3.85 18.21
CA ASP A 302 1.74 4.00 19.46
C ASP A 302 2.23 5.45 19.54
N ILE A 303 1.45 6.27 20.25
CA ILE A 303 1.71 7.69 20.42
C ILE A 303 2.97 7.91 21.27
N ASP A 304 3.27 7.02 22.20
CA ASP A 304 4.45 7.14 23.05
C ASP A 304 5.73 6.83 22.25
N ASP A 305 5.70 5.81 21.40
CA ASP A 305 6.78 5.53 20.46
C ASP A 305 6.97 6.69 19.45
N LEU A 306 5.89 7.20 18.85
CA LEU A 306 5.94 8.36 17.96
C LEU A 306 6.57 9.57 18.67
N ARG A 307 6.11 9.88 19.89
CA ARG A 307 6.63 10.99 20.70
C ARG A 307 8.12 10.84 21.00
N SER A 308 8.57 9.63 21.33
CA SER A 308 9.98 9.36 21.64
C SER A 308 10.91 9.53 20.42
N ASN A 309 10.36 9.41 19.21
CA ASN A 309 11.08 9.53 17.94
C ASN A 309 10.78 10.84 17.19
N THR A 310 10.20 11.85 17.88
CA THR A 310 9.85 13.15 17.28
C THR A 310 10.97 14.17 17.43
N ASN A 311 11.32 14.84 16.34
CA ASN A 311 12.16 16.03 16.32
C ASN A 311 11.32 17.30 16.49
N TYR A 312 11.91 18.34 17.08
CA TYR A 312 11.24 19.63 17.27
C TYR A 312 12.08 20.75 16.67
N SER A 313 11.42 21.76 16.09
CA SER A 313 12.12 22.86 15.41
C SER A 313 11.37 24.21 15.52
N ALA A 314 12.05 25.28 15.09
CA ALA A 314 11.54 26.65 15.09
C ALA A 314 11.04 27.19 16.45
N GLY A 315 11.61 26.69 17.55
CA GLY A 315 11.32 27.15 18.91
C GLY A 315 10.40 26.22 19.71
N TYR A 316 9.98 25.09 19.15
CA TYR A 316 9.42 24.00 19.95
C TYR A 316 10.52 23.05 20.43
N HIS A 317 10.27 22.44 21.58
CA HIS A 317 11.11 21.44 22.24
C HIS A 317 10.21 20.51 23.07
N PRO A 318 10.70 19.32 23.51
CA PRO A 318 9.88 18.33 24.22
C PRO A 318 9.15 18.89 25.44
N ASP A 319 9.81 19.72 26.24
CA ASP A 319 9.24 20.27 27.49
C ASP A 319 8.32 21.49 27.30
N HIS A 320 7.96 21.84 26.06
CA HIS A 320 7.16 23.02 25.78
C HIS A 320 5.68 22.72 26.11
N GLU A 321 5.01 23.59 26.87
CA GLU A 321 3.63 23.38 27.35
C GLU A 321 2.65 23.04 26.20
N LEU A 322 2.75 23.77 25.08
CA LEU A 322 1.97 23.50 23.87
C LEU A 322 2.23 22.10 23.27
N ILE A 323 3.46 21.60 23.34
CA ILE A 323 3.81 20.26 22.83
C ILE A 323 3.22 19.18 23.75
N GLU A 324 3.26 19.37 25.07
CA GLU A 324 2.57 18.47 26.00
C GLU A 324 1.07 18.44 25.72
N MET A 325 0.45 19.61 25.57
CA MET A 325 -0.95 19.74 25.19
C MET A 325 -1.26 19.02 23.87
N PHE A 326 -0.37 19.11 22.87
CA PHE A 326 -0.50 18.40 21.60
C PHE A 326 -0.54 16.88 21.78
N TRP A 327 0.38 16.31 22.56
CA TRP A 327 0.39 14.88 22.80
C TRP A 327 -0.84 14.41 23.58
N GLU A 328 -1.31 15.20 24.56
CA GLU A 328 -2.54 14.91 25.26
C GLU A 328 -3.78 14.93 24.35
N VAL A 329 -3.86 15.91 23.44
CA VAL A 329 -4.94 16.00 22.45
C VAL A 329 -4.88 14.80 21.52
N LEU A 330 -3.69 14.45 20.99
CA LEU A 330 -3.55 13.31 20.09
C LEU A 330 -3.95 11.98 20.77
N LYS A 331 -3.57 11.79 22.04
CA LYS A 331 -3.96 10.63 22.86
C LYS A 331 -5.46 10.56 23.12
N SER A 332 -6.16 11.70 23.19
CA SER A 332 -7.61 11.73 23.43
C SER A 332 -8.46 11.49 22.17
N LEU A 333 -7.85 11.53 20.98
CA LEU A 333 -8.56 11.25 19.73
C LEU A 333 -8.97 9.78 19.62
N SER A 334 -10.04 9.52 18.85
CA SER A 334 -10.42 8.15 18.48
C SER A 334 -9.34 7.49 17.62
N SER A 335 -9.30 6.16 17.59
CA SER A 335 -8.36 5.41 16.74
C SER A 335 -8.44 5.80 15.26
N ASP A 336 -9.64 6.07 14.75
CA ASP A 336 -9.84 6.56 13.38
C ASP A 336 -9.18 7.93 13.14
N ASN A 337 -9.37 8.87 14.07
CA ASN A 337 -8.73 10.19 13.98
C ASN A 337 -7.21 10.13 14.17
N GLN A 338 -6.69 9.19 14.97
CA GLN A 338 -5.25 8.95 15.08
C GLN A 338 -4.65 8.44 13.76
N LYS A 339 -5.36 7.55 13.05
CA LYS A 339 -4.95 7.08 11.70
C LYS A 339 -4.99 8.22 10.69
N LYS A 340 -6.03 9.05 10.72
CA LYS A 340 -6.14 10.26 9.87
C LYS A 340 -5.03 11.26 10.16
N PHE A 341 -4.68 11.45 11.44
CA PHE A 341 -3.55 12.28 11.82
C PHE A 341 -2.23 11.73 11.26
N LEU A 342 -1.99 10.42 11.40
CA LEU A 342 -0.77 9.82 10.89
C LEU A 342 -0.69 9.95 9.36
N LYS A 343 -1.81 9.75 8.66
CA LYS A 343 -1.91 9.98 7.21
C LYS A 343 -1.65 11.43 6.86
N PHE A 344 -2.22 12.37 7.62
CA PHE A 344 -2.03 13.80 7.43
C PHE A 344 -0.56 14.21 7.52
N VAL A 345 0.23 13.62 8.42
CA VAL A 345 1.64 14.01 8.61
C VAL A 345 2.64 13.14 7.87
N THR A 346 2.29 11.90 7.50
CA THR A 346 3.23 10.96 6.86
C THR A 346 2.86 10.50 5.46
N GLY A 347 1.62 10.74 5.03
CA GLY A 347 1.04 10.17 3.80
C GLY A 347 0.46 8.77 3.99
N CYS A 348 0.73 8.09 5.11
CA CYS A 348 0.27 6.73 5.39
C CYS A 348 -0.61 6.68 6.65
N SER A 349 -1.72 5.95 6.60
CA SER A 349 -2.62 5.76 7.74
C SER A 349 -2.07 4.83 8.82
N ARG A 350 -0.89 4.24 8.62
CA ARG A 350 -0.28 3.20 9.45
C ARG A 350 1.20 3.48 9.69
N GLY A 351 1.68 3.08 10.86
CA GLY A 351 3.07 3.28 11.27
C GLY A 351 4.02 2.17 10.76
N PRO A 352 5.34 2.41 10.77
CA PRO A 352 6.32 1.37 10.49
C PRO A 352 6.20 0.19 11.46
N LEU A 353 6.40 -1.03 10.94
CA LEU A 353 6.25 -2.26 11.73
C LEU A 353 7.21 -2.34 12.92
N LEU A 354 8.41 -1.80 12.77
CA LEU A 354 9.48 -1.82 13.77
C LEU A 354 9.51 -0.57 14.67
N GLY A 355 8.45 0.24 14.61
CA GLY A 355 8.32 1.49 15.35
C GLY A 355 8.84 2.72 14.60
N PHE A 356 8.53 3.89 15.15
CA PHE A 356 8.78 5.20 14.54
C PHE A 356 10.26 5.60 14.49
N GLN A 357 11.14 4.87 15.17
CA GLN A 357 12.59 5.05 15.04
C GLN A 357 13.11 4.80 13.61
N TYR A 358 12.40 3.97 12.84
CA TYR A 358 12.72 3.63 11.44
C TYR A 358 11.94 4.48 10.43
N LEU A 359 11.15 5.46 10.90
CA LEU A 359 10.50 6.40 10.00
C LEU A 359 11.55 7.37 9.44
N GLU A 360 11.77 7.32 8.13
CA GLU A 360 12.71 8.20 7.44
C GLU A 360 11.96 9.10 6.43
N PRO A 361 12.10 10.43 6.50
CA PRO A 361 12.76 11.19 7.57
C PRO A 361 12.01 11.11 8.91
N LYS A 362 12.67 11.36 10.04
CA LYS A 362 11.99 11.34 11.35
C LYS A 362 10.83 12.34 11.42
N PHE A 363 9.77 11.98 12.15
CA PHE A 363 8.66 12.89 12.39
C PHE A 363 9.13 14.17 13.06
N CYS A 364 8.70 15.33 12.56
CA CYS A 364 9.15 16.63 13.05
C CYS A 364 7.96 17.56 13.32
N ILE A 365 7.97 18.25 14.46
CA ILE A 365 7.00 19.31 14.77
C ILE A 365 7.72 20.66 14.73
N GLN A 366 7.25 21.53 13.84
CA GLN A 366 7.77 22.88 13.64
C GLN A 366 6.73 23.91 14.07
N ARG A 367 7.17 24.94 14.79
CA ARG A 367 6.30 26.09 15.11
C ARG A 367 5.96 26.88 13.85
N ALA A 368 4.66 27.05 13.61
CA ALA A 368 4.12 27.79 12.48
C ALA A 368 3.54 29.14 12.93
N GLY A 369 4.39 30.16 13.04
CA GLY A 369 4.01 31.52 13.42
C GLY A 369 4.68 32.01 14.70
N VAL A 370 4.44 33.28 15.00
CA VAL A 370 5.03 33.95 16.17
C VAL A 370 4.05 33.89 17.35
N PRO A 371 4.49 33.46 18.55
CA PRO A 371 3.66 33.50 19.75
C PRO A 371 3.15 34.91 20.07
N GLY A 372 1.91 35.04 20.52
CA GLY A 372 1.32 36.31 20.95
C GLY A 372 0.60 37.12 19.86
N LEU A 373 0.69 36.71 18.59
CA LEU A 373 -0.07 37.27 17.48
C LEU A 373 -1.31 36.41 17.20
N GLU A 374 -2.50 36.97 17.39
CA GLU A 374 -3.77 36.21 17.30
C GLU A 374 -4.00 35.61 15.92
N GLU A 375 -3.62 36.34 14.86
CA GLU A 375 -3.71 35.86 13.47
C GLU A 375 -2.92 34.58 13.19
N HIS A 376 -1.88 34.30 13.97
CA HIS A 376 -1.13 33.04 13.86
C HIS A 376 -1.80 31.90 14.62
N ALA A 377 -2.41 32.18 15.76
CA ALA A 377 -3.10 31.18 16.58
C ALA A 377 -4.41 30.67 15.94
N ASP A 378 -5.01 31.43 15.02
CA ASP A 378 -6.25 31.01 14.33
C ASP A 378 -6.01 30.16 13.08
N ARG A 379 -4.76 30.00 12.64
CA ARG A 379 -4.41 29.18 11.46
C ARG A 379 -4.64 27.70 11.74
N LEU A 380 -4.95 26.96 10.68
CA LEU A 380 -4.98 25.50 10.74
C LEU A 380 -3.56 24.94 10.79
N PRO A 381 -3.35 23.79 11.44
CA PRO A 381 -2.08 23.10 11.31
C PRO A 381 -1.95 22.62 9.86
N THR A 382 -0.73 22.66 9.34
CA THR A 382 -0.41 22.17 7.99
C THR A 382 0.66 21.09 8.09
N SER A 383 0.79 20.27 7.06
CA SER A 383 1.80 19.21 7.00
C SER A 383 2.60 19.26 5.71
N ALA A 384 3.77 18.64 5.75
CA ALA A 384 4.53 18.26 4.57
C ALA A 384 4.87 16.78 4.72
N THR A 385 4.03 15.91 4.14
CA THR A 385 4.13 14.44 4.27
C THR A 385 5.47 13.90 3.79
N CYS A 386 6.03 14.54 2.76
CA CYS A 386 7.36 14.30 2.22
C CYS A 386 8.47 14.38 3.28
N MET A 387 8.33 15.26 4.27
CA MET A 387 9.32 15.48 5.33
C MET A 387 8.85 14.94 6.69
N ASN A 388 7.72 14.21 6.72
CA ASN A 388 7.06 13.82 7.97
C ASN A 388 6.93 15.01 8.94
N LEU A 389 6.54 16.19 8.41
CA LEU A 389 6.60 17.46 9.13
C LEU A 389 5.20 17.97 9.45
N LEU A 390 4.95 18.26 10.72
CA LEU A 390 3.78 19.00 11.20
C LEU A 390 4.16 20.44 11.51
N LYS A 391 3.55 21.39 10.80
CA LYS A 391 3.62 22.82 11.08
C LYS A 391 2.47 23.18 12.03
N LEU A 392 2.80 23.33 13.31
CA LEU A 392 1.83 23.50 14.39
C LEU A 392 1.80 24.97 14.87
N PRO A 393 0.68 25.68 14.70
CA PRO A 393 0.51 27.05 15.21
C PRO A 393 0.54 27.13 16.74
N PRO A 394 0.90 28.31 17.31
CA PRO A 394 0.98 28.50 18.76
C PRO A 394 -0.43 28.71 19.38
N TYR A 395 -1.24 27.64 19.42
CA TYR A 395 -2.58 27.65 20.02
C TYR A 395 -2.59 28.03 21.51
N LYS A 396 -3.66 28.68 21.94
CA LYS A 396 -3.82 29.20 23.31
C LYS A 396 -4.48 28.21 24.27
N SER A 397 -5.28 27.27 23.75
CA SER A 397 -6.01 26.29 24.58
C SER A 397 -6.10 24.91 23.93
N LYS A 398 -6.39 23.91 24.78
CA LYS A 398 -6.54 22.51 24.38
C LYS A 398 -7.73 22.31 23.46
N GLU A 399 -8.85 22.99 23.74
CA GLU A 399 -10.03 22.92 22.89
C GLU A 399 -9.75 23.51 21.50
N GLN A 400 -9.08 24.67 21.44
CA GLN A 400 -8.72 25.30 20.17
C GLN A 400 -7.84 24.36 19.33
N MET A 401 -6.81 23.78 19.93
CA MET A 401 -5.93 22.82 19.27
C MET A 401 -6.70 21.60 18.77
N GLN A 402 -7.55 21.00 19.61
CA GLN A 402 -8.33 19.82 19.24
C GLN A 402 -9.28 20.12 18.07
N THR A 403 -10.01 21.24 18.11
CA THR A 403 -10.92 21.63 17.03
C THR A 403 -10.17 21.87 15.72
N LYS A 404 -9.05 22.62 15.76
CA LYS A 404 -8.27 22.94 14.55
C LYS A 404 -7.57 21.70 13.97
N LEU A 405 -7.06 20.81 14.84
CA LEU A 405 -6.44 19.56 14.42
C LEU A 405 -7.47 18.61 13.79
N LEU A 406 -8.62 18.41 14.44
CA LEU A 406 -9.70 17.58 13.89
C LEU A 406 -10.21 18.13 12.57
N TYR A 407 -10.32 19.45 12.43
CA TYR A 407 -10.70 20.07 11.17
C TYR A 407 -9.66 19.75 10.08
N ALA A 408 -8.38 19.99 10.34
CA ALA A 408 -7.32 19.76 9.35
C ALA A 408 -7.25 18.30 8.89
N ILE A 409 -7.27 17.33 9.81
CA ILE A 409 -7.14 15.90 9.46
C ILE A 409 -8.39 15.30 8.78
N ASN A 410 -9.56 15.94 8.92
CA ASN A 410 -10.80 15.46 8.29
C ASN A 410 -11.18 16.25 7.02
N SER A 411 -10.52 17.37 6.74
CA SER A 411 -10.87 18.22 5.58
C SER A 411 -10.24 17.75 4.27
N GLU A 412 -9.49 16.64 4.26
CA GLU A 412 -8.70 16.13 3.11
C GLU A 412 -7.82 17.20 2.42
N ALA A 413 -7.58 18.33 3.09
CA ALA A 413 -6.82 19.47 2.60
C ALA A 413 -5.32 19.17 2.73
N GLY A 414 -4.87 18.15 2.01
CA GLY A 414 -3.47 18.00 1.65
C GLY A 414 -3.14 19.05 0.59
N PHE A 415 -2.08 19.81 0.83
CA PHE A 415 -1.30 20.56 -0.15
C PHE A 415 -1.75 21.97 -0.62
N ASP A 416 -3.03 22.35 -0.60
CA ASP A 416 -3.45 23.61 -1.28
C ASP A 416 -3.50 24.91 -0.44
N LEU A 417 -3.03 24.92 0.81
CA LEU A 417 -3.13 26.13 1.68
C LEU A 417 -1.79 26.61 2.27
N SER A 418 -0.66 26.30 1.61
CA SER A 418 0.66 26.79 2.02
C SER A 418 0.97 28.19 1.49
#